data_AF-A0A950C8H8-F1
#
_entry.id   AF-A0A950C8H8-F1
#
_cell.length_a   1.000
_cell.length_b   1.000
_cell.length_c   1.000
_cell.angle_alpha   90.00
_cell.angle_beta   90.00
_cell.angle_gamma   90.00
#
_symmetry.space_group_name_H-M   'P 1'
#
loop_
_entity.id
_entity.type
_entity.pdbx_description
1 polymer ?
#
loop_
_entity_poly.entity_id
_entity_poly.type
_entity_poly.pdbx_seq_one_letter_code
_entity_poly.pdbx_strand_id
1 'polypeptide(L)'
;MATSKSRHTIKKRLLQAGLLENRCDYCGLEEWMGEPLVVQIDHVNGNRADHRLENLRMLCPNCHSQTETHCRRPKREARLHGA
;
A
#
# COMPACT_ATOMS: atom_id res chain seq x y z
N MET A 1 18.62 4.35 26.44
CA MET A 1 17.91 3.11 26.07
C MET A 1 17.18 3.37 24.76
N ALA A 2 17.65 2.81 23.63
CA ALA A 2 16.96 2.95 22.36
C ALA A 2 15.69 2.08 22.42
N THR A 3 14.54 2.69 22.68
CA THR A 3 13.26 2.02 22.55
C THR A 3 13.10 1.67 21.07
N SER A 4 13.20 0.39 20.73
CA SER A 4 12.81 -0.10 19.40
C SER A 4 11.41 0.42 19.12
N LYS A 5 11.28 1.45 18.29
CA LYS A 5 9.97 1.89 17.81
C LYS A 5 9.42 0.69 17.05
N SER A 6 8.48 -0.02 17.65
CA SER A 6 7.70 -1.03 16.94
C SER A 6 7.27 -0.38 15.63
N ARG A 7 7.80 -0.90 14.52
CA ARG A 7 7.48 -0.39 13.18
C ARG A 7 6.05 -0.81 12.89
N HIS A 8 5.09 -0.09 13.46
CA HIS A 8 3.71 -0.17 13.04
C HIS A 8 3.71 0.09 11.54
N THR A 9 3.16 -0.85 10.78
CA THR A 9 2.95 -0.67 9.35
C THR A 9 2.15 0.61 9.14
N ILE A 10 2.52 1.41 8.14
CA ILE A 10 1.87 2.70 7.85
C ILE A 10 0.35 2.56 7.81
N LYS A 11 -0.14 1.46 7.22
CA LYS A 11 -1.56 1.08 7.21
C LYS A 11 -2.21 1.15 8.59
N LYS A 12 -1.61 0.50 9.61
CA LYS A 12 -2.18 0.47 10.95
C LYS A 12 -2.30 1.88 11.55
N ARG A 13 -1.29 2.73 11.35
CA ARG A 13 -1.30 4.11 11.86
C ARG A 13 -2.38 4.96 11.18
N LEU A 14 -2.51 4.84 9.86
CA LEU A 14 -3.50 5.60 9.10
C LEU A 14 -4.94 5.17 9.43
N LEU A 15 -5.17 3.86 9.60
CA LEU A 15 -6.46 3.36 10.08
C LEU A 15 -6.79 3.85 11.50
N GLN A 16 -5.82 3.78 12.43
CA GLN A 16 -6.03 4.25 13.81
C GLN A 16 -6.25 5.77 13.90
N ALA A 17 -5.66 6.53 12.98
CA ALA A 17 -5.86 7.97 12.88
C ALA A 17 -7.18 8.35 12.19
N GLY A 18 -7.95 7.38 11.67
CA GLY A 18 -9.18 7.65 10.91
C GLY A 18 -8.94 8.33 9.57
N LEU A 19 -7.71 8.29 9.05
CA LEU A 19 -7.34 8.91 7.77
C LEU A 19 -7.64 8.02 6.57
N LEU A 20 -7.80 6.70 6.81
CA LEU A 20 -8.18 5.70 5.82
C LEU A 20 -9.18 4.73 6.46
N GLU A 21 -9.97 4.08 5.62
CA GLU A 21 -10.90 3.01 6.01
C GLU A 21 -10.39 1.65 5.51
N ASN A 22 -10.75 0.55 6.19
CA ASN A 22 -10.41 -0.80 5.73
C ASN A 22 -11.41 -1.29 4.66
N ARG A 23 -11.59 -0.48 3.63
CA ARG A 23 -12.54 -0.69 2.53
C ARG A 23 -11.83 -0.40 1.20
N CYS A 24 -12.19 -1.12 0.15
CA CYS A 24 -11.63 -0.87 -1.18
C CYS A 24 -12.16 0.45 -1.76
N ASP A 25 -11.27 1.37 -2.14
CA ASP A 25 -11.61 2.65 -2.77
C ASP A 25 -12.22 2.47 -4.17
N TYR A 26 -12.02 1.31 -4.80
CA TYR A 26 -12.45 1.05 -6.17
C TYR A 26 -13.79 0.33 -6.24
N CYS A 27 -13.94 -0.78 -5.51
CA CYS A 27 -15.16 -1.59 -5.56
C CYS A 27 -15.97 -1.55 -4.26
N GLY A 28 -15.49 -0.85 -3.23
CA GLY A 28 -16.18 -0.75 -1.94
C GLY A 28 -16.16 -2.03 -1.11
N LEU A 29 -15.48 -3.10 -1.53
CA LEU A 29 -15.44 -4.37 -0.81
C LEU A 29 -14.61 -4.25 0.47
N GLU A 30 -15.19 -4.71 1.58
CA GLU A 30 -14.59 -4.72 2.92
C GLU A 30 -14.61 -6.11 3.57
N GLU A 31 -15.46 -7.01 3.07
CA GLU A 31 -15.58 -8.40 3.53
C GLU A 31 -15.65 -9.37 2.34
N TRP A 32 -15.33 -10.63 2.58
CA TRP A 32 -15.50 -11.72 1.63
C TRP A 32 -15.91 -12.99 2.37
N MET A 33 -17.00 -13.62 1.94
CA MET A 33 -17.56 -14.82 2.59
C MET A 33 -17.88 -14.61 4.08
N GLY A 34 -18.31 -13.40 4.46
CA GLY A 34 -18.62 -13.04 5.85
C GLY A 34 -17.41 -12.74 6.74
N GLU A 35 -16.20 -12.78 6.17
CA GLU A 35 -14.96 -12.49 6.90
C GLU A 35 -14.34 -11.15 6.45
N PRO A 36 -13.73 -10.37 7.36
CA PRO A 36 -13.07 -9.11 7.01
C PRO A 36 -11.97 -9.32 5.95
N LEU A 37 -12.06 -8.54 4.87
CA LEU A 37 -11.10 -8.62 3.79
C LEU A 37 -9.81 -7.89 4.12
N VAL A 38 -8.68 -8.47 3.72
CA VAL A 38 -7.38 -7.81 3.80
C VAL A 38 -7.26 -6.81 2.65
N VAL A 39 -7.67 -5.58 2.92
CA VAL A 39 -7.43 -4.43 2.02
C VAL A 39 -5.96 -4.02 2.12
N GLN A 40 -5.33 -3.64 1.02
CA GLN A 40 -3.91 -3.31 0.93
C GLN A 40 -3.73 -1.83 0.61
N ILE A 41 -2.65 -1.22 1.12
CA ILE A 41 -2.25 0.11 0.66
C ILE A 41 -1.54 -0.06 -0.68
N ASP A 42 -2.06 0.62 -1.69
CA ASP A 42 -1.40 0.84 -2.97
C ASP A 42 -0.93 2.30 -3.08
N HIS A 43 0.22 2.49 -3.71
CA HIS A 43 0.76 3.81 -4.00
C HIS A 43 0.42 4.13 -5.45
N VAL A 44 -0.37 5.17 -5.70
CA VAL A 44 -0.88 5.50 -7.03
C VAL A 44 0.27 5.69 -8.04
N ASN A 45 1.35 6.33 -7.62
CA ASN A 45 2.56 6.51 -8.44
C ASN A 45 3.54 5.31 -8.45
N GLY A 46 3.25 4.24 -7.70
CA GLY A 46 4.13 3.08 -7.53
C GLY A 46 5.39 3.33 -6.68
N ASN A 47 5.59 4.53 -6.15
CA ASN A 47 6.71 4.87 -5.29
C ASN A 47 6.38 4.56 -3.82
N ARG A 48 6.96 3.47 -3.31
CA ARG A 48 6.75 3.00 -1.93
C ARG A 48 7.25 3.95 -0.84
N ALA A 49 8.03 4.99 -1.18
CA ALA A 49 8.51 5.99 -0.24
C ALA A 49 7.62 7.24 -0.15
N ASP A 50 6.70 7.43 -1.09
CA ASP A 50 5.79 8.59 -1.12
C ASP A 50 4.51 8.29 -0.33
N HIS A 51 4.55 8.64 0.96
CA HIS A 51 3.48 8.36 1.93
C HIS A 51 2.46 9.49 2.09
N ARG A 52 2.41 10.47 1.17
CA ARG A 52 1.37 11.51 1.20
C ARG A 52 -0.01 10.88 1.02
N LEU A 53 -1.00 11.33 1.78
CA LEU A 53 -2.36 10.76 1.74
C LEU A 53 -2.94 10.75 0.32
N GLU A 54 -2.71 11.79 -0.47
CA GLU A 54 -3.17 11.86 -1.86
C GLU A 54 -2.57 10.80 -2.80
N ASN A 55 -1.45 10.18 -2.41
CA ASN A 55 -0.77 9.13 -3.18
C ASN A 55 -1.12 7.73 -2.68
N LEU A 56 -1.89 7.60 -1.61
CA LEU A 56 -2.28 6.32 -1.03
C LEU A 56 -3.74 6.01 -1.40
N ARG A 57 -4.00 4.76 -1.74
CA ARG A 57 -5.36 4.21 -1.87
C ARG A 57 -5.44 2.83 -1.26
N MET A 58 -6.62 2.48 -0.79
CA MET A 58 -6.95 1.22 -0.16
C MET A 58 -7.59 0.29 -1.21
N LEU A 59 -6.94 -0.81 -1.57
CA LEU A 59 -7.44 -1.73 -2.60
C LEU A 59 -7.59 -3.15 -2.07
N CYS A 60 -8.70 -3.80 -2.41
CA CYS A 60 -8.84 -5.24 -2.19
C CYS A 60 -7.87 -6.04 -3.09
N PRO A 61 -7.57 -7.31 -2.78
CA PRO A 61 -6.63 -8.11 -3.58
C PRO A 61 -7.00 -8.19 -5.06
N ASN A 62 -8.30 -8.21 -5.38
CA ASN A 62 -8.81 -8.31 -6.76
C ASN A 62 -8.67 -7.01 -7.55
N CYS A 63 -8.85 -5.84 -6.91
CA CYS A 63 -8.64 -4.55 -7.57
C CYS A 63 -7.15 -4.21 -7.64
N HIS A 64 -6.39 -4.55 -6.60
CA HIS A 64 -4.95 -4.29 -6.56
C HIS A 64 -4.22 -5.05 -7.67
N SER A 65 -4.61 -6.29 -7.96
CA SER A 65 -4.01 -7.09 -9.04
C SER A 65 -4.18 -6.49 -10.44
N GLN A 66 -5.14 -5.57 -10.62
CA GLN A 66 -5.43 -4.88 -11.88
C GLN A 66 -4.65 -3.56 -12.04
N THR A 67 -3.88 -3.15 -11.03
CA THR A 67 -3.08 -1.92 -11.11
C THR A 67 -1.81 -2.13 -11.91
N GLU A 68 -1.39 -1.12 -12.69
CA GLU A 68 -0.15 -1.17 -13.48
C GLU A 68 1.13 -1.29 -12.61
N THR A 69 1.03 -0.87 -11.36
CA THR A 69 2.09 -0.91 -10.35
C THR A 69 2.17 -2.26 -9.63
N HIS A 70 1.17 -3.14 -9.80
CA HIS A 70 1.10 -4.42 -9.12
C HIS A 70 2.28 -5.33 -9.48
N CYS A 71 2.94 -5.88 -8.46
CA CYS A 71 4.09 -6.79 -8.61
C CYS A 71 5.24 -6.27 -9.50
N ARG A 72 5.25 -4.97 -9.84
CA ARG A 72 6.28 -4.39 -10.70
C ARG A 72 7.62 -4.42 -10.00
N ARG A 73 8.57 -5.16 -10.57
CA ARG A 73 9.97 -5.08 -10.13
C ARG A 73 10.52 -3.71 -10.57
N PRO A 74 11.16 -2.93 -9.69
CA PRO A 74 11.86 -1.74 -10.13
C PRO A 74 12.84 -2.15 -11.22
N LYS A 75 12.87 -1.42 -12.34
CA LYS A 75 13.92 -1.60 -13.34
C LYS A 75 15.22 -1.39 -12.58
N ARG A 76 16.05 -2.43 -12.49
CA ARG A 76 17.44 -2.24 -12.07
C ARG A 76 18.00 -1.32 -13.13
N GLU A 77 18.22 -0.06 -12.79
CA GLU A 77 19.09 0.78 -13.58
C GLU A 77 20.39 -0.02 -13.70
N ALA A 78 20.75 -0.37 -14.93
CA ALA A 78 22.04 -0.96 -15.19
C ALA A 78 23.03 -0.02 -14.51
N ARG A 79 23.76 -0.53 -13.51
CA ARG A 79 24.87 0.23 -12.94
C ARG A 79 25.74 0.56 -14.14
N LEU A 80 25.70 1.82 -14.60
CA LEU A 80 26.74 2.39 -15.42
C LEU A 80 27.97 2.42 -14.51
N HIS A 81 28.59 1.26 -14.32
CA HIS A 81 30.01 1.19 -14.02
C HIS A 81 30.68 1.60 -15.32
N GLY A 82 30.80 2.92 -15.48
CA GLY A 82 31.60 3.52 -16.52
C GLY A 82 33.07 3.18 -16.32
N ALA A 83 33.73 3.05 -17.47
CA ALA A 83 35.19 3.08 -17.71
C ALA A 83 36.04 2.03 -17.00
#